data_AF-A0A2N8NXH2-F1
#
_entry.id   AF-A0A2N8NXH2-F1
#
_cell.length_a   1.000
_cell.length_b   1.000
_cell.length_c   1.000
_cell.angle_alpha   90.00
_cell.angle_beta   90.00
_cell.angle_gamma   90.00
#
_symmetry.space_group_name_H-M   'P 1'
#
loop_
_entity.id
_entity.type
_entity.pdbx_description
1 polymer ?
#
loop_
_entity_poly.entity_id
_entity_poly.type
_entity_poly.pdbx_seq_one_letter_code
_entity_poly.pdbx_strand_id
1 'polypeptide(L)'
;MSTSNGQWYPPEWPDRIRALTNGELRPTAPRRAATVLLLRDGADGPAVHMLRRRASMAFAGGAYAYPGGSVDPRDARDVPWAGPSRAQWAARLGVDAAVAQAIVCAAVRETFEEAGVLLAGPTPDTVVADTTDDTWEADRAALVGRELAFGDFLDRRGLVLRSDLLGGWARWITPEFEPRRYDTWFFVAALPEGQRTRNASTEADRVAWIRPAEAAAGYDRGDLLMMPPTISTLRSLRPYGSVAEALAAAGERDLTPVLARARLVDGRIVLSWPGHDEFTKHVAAHHDVPGPSEADS
;
A
#
# COMPACT_ATOMS: atom_id res chain seq x y z
N MET A 1 -6.57 -16.29 -25.43
CA MET A 1 -5.29 -15.55 -25.41
C MET A 1 -5.01 -15.20 -23.96
N SER A 2 -4.03 -15.85 -23.34
CA SER A 2 -3.64 -15.56 -21.96
C SER A 2 -2.81 -14.27 -21.97
N THR A 3 -3.47 -13.11 -21.96
CA THR A 3 -2.80 -11.84 -21.68
C THR A 3 -2.54 -11.82 -20.18
N SER A 4 -1.39 -12.36 -19.75
CA SER A 4 -0.93 -12.06 -18.40
C SER A 4 -0.51 -10.60 -18.43
N ASN A 5 -1.44 -9.70 -18.10
CA ASN A 5 -1.09 -8.34 -17.69
C ASN A 5 -0.05 -8.43 -16.56
N GLY A 6 0.52 -7.32 -16.11
CA GLY A 6 1.49 -7.25 -15.02
C GLY A 6 0.92 -7.65 -13.65
N GLN A 7 -0.04 -8.56 -13.58
CA GLN A 7 -0.65 -9.06 -12.36
C GLN A 7 0.30 -9.99 -11.61
N TRP A 8 0.51 -9.68 -10.34
CA TRP A 8 1.18 -10.59 -9.42
C TRP A 8 0.19 -11.61 -8.85
N TYR A 9 0.40 -12.90 -9.16
CA TYR A 9 -0.33 -14.03 -8.57
C TYR A 9 0.63 -15.14 -8.16
N PRO A 10 0.64 -15.53 -6.88
CA PRO A 10 1.36 -16.70 -6.41
C PRO A 10 0.82 -18.01 -7.00
N PRO A 11 1.71 -18.94 -7.39
CA PRO A 11 1.31 -20.23 -7.96
C PRO A 11 0.53 -21.12 -6.97
N GLU A 12 0.66 -20.90 -5.67
CA GLU A 12 -0.01 -21.67 -4.61
C GLU A 12 -1.46 -21.27 -4.34
N TRP A 13 -1.95 -20.16 -4.92
CA TRP A 13 -3.31 -19.67 -4.68
C TRP A 13 -4.42 -20.69 -4.97
N PRO A 14 -4.41 -21.44 -6.08
CA PRO A 14 -5.42 -22.46 -6.36
C PRO A 14 -5.65 -23.43 -5.20
N ASP A 15 -4.58 -24.01 -4.67
CA ASP A 15 -4.65 -25.03 -3.62
C ASP A 15 -5.13 -24.43 -2.30
N ARG A 16 -4.67 -23.22 -1.98
CA ARG A 16 -5.08 -22.51 -0.75
C ARG A 16 -6.56 -22.09 -0.81
N ILE A 17 -7.05 -21.69 -1.98
CA ILE A 17 -8.48 -21.38 -2.17
C ILE A 17 -9.33 -22.64 -1.97
N ARG A 18 -8.90 -23.80 -2.50
CA ARG A 18 -9.59 -25.09 -2.25
C ARG A 18 -9.62 -25.42 -0.77
N ALA A 19 -8.47 -25.37 -0.09
CA ALA A 19 -8.38 -25.65 1.33
C ALA A 19 -9.28 -24.71 2.16
N LEU A 20 -9.35 -23.42 1.82
CA LEU A 20 -10.29 -22.49 2.48
C LEU A 20 -11.74 -22.88 2.24
N THR A 21 -12.09 -23.21 1.00
CA THR A 21 -13.48 -23.55 0.61
C THR A 21 -13.95 -24.85 1.27
N ASN A 22 -13.05 -25.81 1.46
CA ASN A 22 -13.33 -27.09 2.13
C ASN A 22 -13.29 -26.99 3.67
N GLY A 23 -12.94 -25.83 4.25
CA GLY A 23 -12.78 -25.65 5.69
C GLY A 23 -11.50 -26.25 6.28
N GLU A 24 -10.54 -26.64 5.43
CA GLU A 24 -9.23 -27.17 5.81
C GLU A 24 -8.23 -26.07 6.15
N LEU A 25 -8.46 -24.85 5.65
CA LEU A 25 -7.66 -23.66 5.93
C LEU A 25 -8.45 -22.70 6.82
N ARG A 26 -7.85 -22.32 7.96
CA ARG A 26 -8.36 -21.26 8.83
C ARG A 26 -7.71 -19.92 8.47
N PRO A 27 -8.49 -18.88 8.11
CA PRO A 27 -7.94 -17.58 7.80
C PRO A 27 -7.15 -16.98 8.96
N THR A 28 -5.97 -16.45 8.68
CA THR A 28 -5.21 -15.66 9.67
C THR A 28 -5.82 -14.27 9.79
N ALA A 29 -5.81 -13.68 10.99
CA ALA A 29 -6.24 -12.29 11.16
C ALA A 29 -5.32 -11.33 10.40
N PRO A 30 -5.85 -10.38 9.60
CA PRO A 30 -5.02 -9.44 8.87
C PRO A 30 -4.33 -8.46 9.82
N ARG A 31 -3.04 -8.20 9.58
CA ARG A 31 -2.31 -7.12 10.28
C ARG A 31 -2.71 -5.77 9.69
N ARG A 32 -2.85 -4.75 10.52
CA ARG A 32 -3.10 -3.39 10.00
C ARG A 32 -1.86 -2.86 9.30
N ALA A 33 -2.06 -2.14 8.21
CA ALA A 33 -1.01 -1.52 7.43
C ALA A 33 -1.47 -0.17 6.87
N ALA A 34 -0.50 0.69 6.56
CA ALA A 34 -0.74 1.97 5.92
C ALA A 34 0.18 2.12 4.71
N THR A 35 -0.30 2.79 3.66
CA THR A 35 0.44 3.01 2.43
C THR A 35 0.15 4.40 1.89
N VAL A 36 1.16 5.13 1.42
CA VAL A 36 1.02 6.51 0.96
C VAL A 36 1.38 6.64 -0.51
N LEU A 37 0.41 7.03 -1.33
CA LEU A 37 0.60 7.50 -2.69
C LEU A 37 1.10 8.95 -2.62
N LEU A 38 2.43 9.10 -2.60
CA LEU A 38 3.05 10.42 -2.59
C LEU A 38 3.00 11.02 -4.00
N LEU A 39 2.40 12.20 -4.13
CA LEU A 39 2.09 12.85 -5.40
C LEU A 39 2.88 14.15 -5.57
N ARG A 40 3.18 14.51 -6.81
CA ARG A 40 3.67 15.84 -7.18
C ARG A 40 3.03 16.27 -8.50
N ASP A 41 2.83 17.56 -8.68
CA ASP A 41 2.38 18.09 -9.97
C ASP A 41 3.49 17.97 -11.02
N GLY A 42 3.07 17.76 -12.27
CA GLY A 42 3.93 17.70 -13.45
C GLY A 42 3.23 18.35 -14.64
N ALA A 43 3.96 18.53 -15.75
CA ALA A 43 3.48 19.28 -16.91
C ALA A 43 2.12 18.79 -17.45
N ASP A 44 1.90 17.48 -17.44
CA ASP A 44 0.67 16.88 -17.97
C ASP A 44 -0.33 16.49 -16.84
N GLY A 45 -0.08 16.86 -15.58
CA GLY A 45 -0.83 16.42 -14.38
C GLY A 45 0.02 15.61 -13.38
N PRO A 46 -0.60 15.01 -12.34
CA PRO A 46 0.15 14.47 -11.21
C PRO A 46 1.00 13.25 -11.58
N ALA A 47 2.19 13.17 -10.98
CA ALA A 47 3.04 11.98 -10.94
C ALA A 47 3.00 11.39 -9.53
N VAL A 48 3.12 10.07 -9.43
CA VAL A 48 3.16 9.33 -8.16
C VAL A 48 4.54 8.71 -7.95
N HIS A 49 5.03 8.76 -6.71
CA HIS A 49 6.25 8.08 -6.29
C HIS A 49 5.98 6.60 -6.10
N MET A 50 6.62 5.75 -6.90
CA MET A 50 6.53 4.30 -6.80
C MET A 50 7.91 3.71 -6.58
N LEU A 51 7.96 2.61 -5.83
CA LEU A 51 9.15 1.81 -5.61
C LEU A 51 8.95 0.41 -6.19
N ARG A 52 10.02 -0.21 -6.67
CA ARG A 52 10.04 -1.61 -7.08
C ARG A 52 10.68 -2.43 -5.97
N ARG A 53 9.91 -3.35 -5.42
CA ARG A 53 10.36 -4.31 -4.40
C ARG A 53 11.47 -5.17 -4.98
N ARG A 54 12.52 -5.46 -4.21
CA ARG A 54 13.61 -6.34 -4.68
C ARG A 54 13.04 -7.68 -5.16
N ALA A 55 13.56 -8.20 -6.26
CA ALA A 55 13.12 -9.47 -6.82
C ALA A 55 13.32 -10.65 -5.85
N SER A 56 14.30 -10.56 -4.93
CA SER A 56 14.58 -11.58 -3.91
C SER A 56 13.57 -11.63 -2.76
N MET A 57 12.63 -10.68 -2.68
CA MET A 57 11.63 -10.70 -1.60
C MET A 57 10.66 -11.85 -1.78
N ALA A 58 10.42 -12.60 -0.69
CA ALA A 58 9.53 -13.77 -0.67
C ALA A 58 8.06 -13.43 -0.98
N PHE A 59 7.63 -12.17 -0.85
CA PHE A 59 6.28 -11.73 -1.14
C PHE A 59 6.31 -10.47 -2.02
N ALA A 60 5.59 -10.53 -3.15
CA ALA A 60 5.51 -9.47 -4.15
C ALA A 60 6.90 -8.97 -4.63
N GLY A 61 7.89 -9.87 -4.75
CA GLY A 61 9.21 -9.53 -5.30
C GLY A 61 9.11 -9.05 -6.74
N GLY A 62 9.78 -7.93 -7.06
CA GLY A 62 9.73 -7.29 -8.37
C GLY A 62 8.46 -6.48 -8.65
N ALA A 63 7.45 -6.52 -7.76
CA ALA A 63 6.25 -5.72 -7.90
C ALA A 63 6.49 -4.25 -7.52
N TYR A 64 5.86 -3.35 -8.26
CA TYR A 64 5.79 -1.95 -7.90
C TYR A 64 4.74 -1.71 -6.82
N ALA A 65 5.10 -0.86 -5.87
CA ALA A 65 4.31 -0.47 -4.71
C ALA A 65 4.58 1.01 -4.38
N TYR A 66 4.02 1.46 -3.28
CA TYR A 66 4.28 2.77 -2.68
C TYR A 66 4.94 2.59 -1.31
N PRO A 67 5.52 3.63 -0.71
CA PRO A 67 5.94 3.61 0.69
C PRO A 67 4.80 3.16 1.59
N GLY A 68 5.07 2.21 2.47
CA GLY A 68 4.04 1.65 3.33
C GLY A 68 4.43 0.33 3.98
N GLY A 69 3.88 0.13 5.16
CA GLY A 69 4.19 -1.03 5.97
C GLY A 69 3.14 -1.27 7.04
N SER A 70 3.48 -2.17 7.96
CA SER A 70 2.58 -2.55 9.04
C SER A 70 2.53 -1.48 10.11
N VAL A 71 1.36 -1.32 10.72
CA VAL A 71 1.22 -0.56 11.96
C VAL A 71 2.03 -1.27 13.06
N ASP A 72 2.98 -0.56 13.64
CA ASP A 72 3.77 -1.03 14.77
C ASP A 72 3.04 -0.70 16.08
N PRO A 73 3.10 -1.54 17.12
CA PRO A 73 2.51 -1.21 18.42
C PRO A 73 2.96 0.15 18.98
N ARG A 74 4.16 0.61 18.65
CA ARG A 74 4.70 1.92 19.05
C ARG A 74 4.00 3.10 18.35
N ASP A 75 3.32 2.88 17.23
CA ASP A 75 2.55 3.90 16.53
C ASP A 75 1.30 4.34 17.33
N ALA A 76 0.87 3.53 18.30
CA ALA A 76 -0.23 3.86 19.21
C ALA A 76 0.16 4.83 20.35
N ARG A 77 1.46 5.12 20.52
CA ARG A 77 1.93 6.11 21.48
C ARG A 77 1.43 7.49 21.07
N ASP A 78 0.97 8.27 22.04
CA ASP A 78 0.52 9.64 21.81
C ASP A 78 1.61 10.52 21.20
N VAL A 79 1.24 11.37 20.25
CA VAL A 79 2.15 12.27 19.53
C VAL A 79 1.55 13.67 19.42
N PRO A 80 2.39 14.73 19.35
CA PRO A 80 1.91 16.05 19.00
C PRO A 80 1.24 16.03 17.62
N TRP A 81 0.06 16.64 17.51
CA TRP A 81 -0.88 16.38 16.42
C TRP A 81 -1.53 17.65 15.90
N ALA A 82 -1.59 17.79 14.58
CA ALA A 82 -2.26 18.85 13.86
C ALA A 82 -3.16 18.28 12.74
N GLY A 83 -4.18 19.04 12.35
CA GLY A 83 -5.18 18.62 11.37
C GLY A 83 -6.44 17.98 11.99
N PRO A 84 -7.18 17.15 11.23
CA PRO A 84 -8.36 16.47 11.74
C PRO A 84 -8.05 15.69 13.01
N SER A 85 -8.92 15.80 14.01
CA SER A 85 -8.75 15.10 15.28
C SER A 85 -8.70 13.58 15.08
N ARG A 86 -8.12 12.87 16.06
CA ARG A 86 -8.11 11.40 16.13
C ARG A 86 -9.53 10.82 16.00
N ALA A 87 -10.54 11.51 16.54
CA ALA A 87 -11.94 11.10 16.43
C ALA A 87 -12.48 11.26 15.00
N GLN A 88 -12.12 12.34 14.30
CA GLN A 88 -12.48 12.52 12.88
C GLN A 88 -11.81 11.44 12.01
N TRP A 89 -10.54 11.12 12.27
CA TRP A 89 -9.87 10.02 11.58
C TRP A 89 -10.47 8.65 11.91
N ALA A 90 -10.84 8.39 13.17
CA ALA A 90 -11.55 7.17 13.56
C ALA A 90 -12.85 6.98 12.77
N ALA A 91 -13.69 8.01 12.71
CA ALA A 91 -14.91 7.99 11.92
C ALA A 91 -14.60 7.74 10.43
N ARG A 92 -13.59 8.44 9.89
CA ARG A 92 -13.19 8.34 8.47
C ARG A 92 -12.69 6.94 8.09
N LEU A 93 -11.89 6.32 8.96
CA LEU A 93 -11.22 5.03 8.72
C LEU A 93 -12.07 3.83 9.17
N GLY A 94 -13.15 4.07 9.92
CA GLY A 94 -14.06 3.03 10.43
C GLY A 94 -13.43 2.19 11.55
N VAL A 95 -12.69 2.83 12.45
CA VAL A 95 -11.97 2.20 13.58
C VAL A 95 -12.05 3.07 14.84
N ASP A 96 -11.55 2.61 15.98
CA ASP A 96 -11.43 3.44 17.19
C ASP A 96 -10.30 4.50 17.06
N ALA A 97 -10.33 5.51 17.94
CA ALA A 97 -9.41 6.65 17.90
C ALA A 97 -7.93 6.28 18.09
N ALA A 98 -7.63 5.29 18.95
CA ALA A 98 -6.26 4.87 19.17
C ALA A 98 -5.71 4.11 17.96
N VAL A 99 -6.54 3.26 17.35
CA VAL A 99 -6.19 2.56 16.10
C VAL A 99 -6.06 3.54 14.94
N ALA A 100 -6.93 4.55 14.84
CA ALA A 100 -6.84 5.58 13.81
C ALA A 100 -5.52 6.36 13.90
N GLN A 101 -5.13 6.77 15.10
CA GLN A 101 -3.83 7.41 15.34
C GLN A 101 -2.69 6.50 14.89
N ALA A 102 -2.70 5.23 15.30
CA ALA A 102 -1.64 4.28 14.95
C ALA A 102 -1.52 4.07 13.43
N ILE A 103 -2.64 4.02 12.70
CA ILE A 103 -2.65 3.92 11.24
C ILE A 103 -2.05 5.18 10.59
N VAL A 104 -2.43 6.37 11.06
CA VAL A 104 -1.91 7.64 10.54
C VAL A 104 -0.42 7.80 10.86
N CYS A 105 0.00 7.47 12.08
CA CYS A 105 1.42 7.44 12.47
C CYS A 105 2.22 6.49 11.57
N ALA A 106 1.71 5.27 11.34
CA ALA A 106 2.36 4.33 10.44
C ALA A 106 2.47 4.87 9.02
N ALA A 107 1.44 5.55 8.50
CA ALA A 107 1.49 6.17 7.16
C ALA A 107 2.65 7.18 7.04
N VAL A 108 2.78 8.07 8.02
CA VAL A 108 3.84 9.10 8.02
C VAL A 108 5.22 8.48 8.29
N ARG A 109 5.31 7.57 9.25
CA ARG A 109 6.54 6.87 9.62
C ARG A 109 7.12 6.10 8.43
N GLU A 110 6.33 5.24 7.80
CA GLU A 110 6.76 4.43 6.65
C GLU A 110 7.16 5.31 5.45
N THR A 111 6.45 6.43 5.25
CA THR A 111 6.83 7.40 4.20
C THR A 111 8.21 8.01 4.47
N PHE A 112 8.52 8.31 5.73
CA PHE A 112 9.85 8.82 6.10
C PHE A 112 10.92 7.73 6.01
N GLU A 113 10.64 6.53 6.52
CA GLU A 113 11.55 5.38 6.48
C GLU A 113 11.96 5.00 5.05
N GLU A 114 11.00 4.91 4.13
CA GLU A 114 11.25 4.41 2.78
C GLU A 114 11.61 5.49 1.75
N ALA A 115 10.96 6.65 1.82
CA ALA A 115 11.12 7.73 0.83
C ALA A 115 11.91 8.93 1.35
N GLY A 116 12.22 9.01 2.65
CA GLY A 116 12.87 10.17 3.27
C GLY A 116 11.96 11.40 3.40
N VAL A 117 10.66 11.23 3.17
CA VAL A 117 9.67 12.33 3.17
C VAL A 117 8.88 12.31 4.47
N LEU A 118 8.85 13.45 5.17
CA LEU A 118 8.22 13.59 6.48
C LEU A 118 7.01 14.53 6.41
N LEU A 119 5.83 14.01 6.77
CA LEU A 119 4.59 14.78 6.89
C LEU A 119 4.43 15.31 8.33
N ALA A 120 5.40 16.10 8.77
CA ALA A 120 5.45 16.73 10.08
C ALA A 120 6.22 18.06 9.99
N GLY A 121 6.02 18.94 10.98
CA GLY A 121 6.69 20.24 11.03
C GLY A 121 6.79 20.78 12.46
N PRO A 122 7.54 21.88 12.67
CA PRO A 122 7.68 22.49 13.99
C PRO A 122 6.40 23.18 14.47
N THR A 123 5.43 23.41 13.59
CA THR A 123 4.15 24.03 13.91
C THR A 123 2.99 23.33 13.19
N PRO A 124 1.74 23.53 13.63
CA PRO A 124 0.56 23.01 12.95
C PRO A 124 0.39 23.46 11.49
N ASP A 125 1.10 24.49 11.05
CA ASP A 125 0.91 25.10 9.72
C ASP A 125 2.13 24.91 8.80
N THR A 126 3.27 24.48 9.34
CA THR A 126 4.51 24.27 8.57
C THR A 126 4.90 22.80 8.44
N VAL A 127 5.84 22.54 7.54
CA VAL A 127 6.52 21.26 7.36
C VAL A 127 8.02 21.45 7.53
N VAL A 128 8.74 20.38 7.84
CA VAL A 128 10.20 20.37 7.69
C VAL A 128 10.53 20.55 6.22
N ALA A 129 11.30 21.59 5.86
CA ALA A 129 11.64 21.86 4.46
C ALA A 129 12.69 20.91 3.90
N ASP A 130 13.63 20.46 4.74
CA ASP A 130 14.74 19.62 4.32
C ASP A 130 15.04 18.53 5.37
N THR A 131 14.97 17.28 4.92
CA THR A 131 15.22 16.05 5.69
C THR A 131 16.51 15.34 5.23
N THR A 132 17.41 16.05 4.54
CA THR A 132 18.49 15.42 3.77
C THR A 132 19.84 15.30 4.48
N ASP A 133 20.06 16.01 5.59
CA ASP A 133 21.33 15.99 6.32
C ASP A 133 21.57 14.68 7.10
N ASP A 134 22.81 14.48 7.54
CA ASP A 134 23.27 13.26 8.22
C ASP A 134 22.53 13.00 9.54
N THR A 135 22.01 14.04 10.20
CA THR A 135 21.26 13.87 11.44
C THR A 135 19.88 13.28 11.17
N TRP A 136 19.22 13.69 10.08
CA TRP A 136 17.94 13.11 9.66
C TRP A 136 18.11 11.67 9.20
N GLU A 137 19.19 11.37 8.47
CA GLU A 137 19.49 9.99 8.08
C GLU A 137 19.79 9.10 9.28
N ALA A 138 20.48 9.60 10.30
CA ALA A 138 20.70 8.85 11.55
C ALA A 138 19.37 8.52 12.25
N ASP A 139 18.45 9.48 12.36
CA ASP A 139 17.14 9.25 12.97
C ASP A 139 16.28 8.30 12.12
N ARG A 140 16.31 8.44 10.79
CA ARG A 140 15.60 7.52 9.88
C ARG A 140 16.13 6.10 10.01
N ALA A 141 17.46 5.92 10.04
CA ALA A 141 18.07 4.61 10.24
C ALA A 141 17.68 4.00 11.59
N ALA A 142 17.60 4.79 12.65
CA ALA A 142 17.13 4.33 13.96
C ALA A 142 15.65 3.92 13.96
N LEU A 143 14.78 4.62 13.19
CA LEU A 143 13.38 4.21 12.99
C LEU A 143 13.30 2.87 12.24
N VAL A 144 13.98 2.75 11.10
CA VAL A 144 14.05 1.51 10.29
C VAL A 144 14.60 0.35 11.13
N GLY A 145 15.66 0.59 11.90
CA GLY A 145 16.28 -0.36 12.82
C GLY A 145 15.44 -0.67 14.07
N ARG A 146 14.31 0.03 14.25
CA ARG A 146 13.40 -0.09 15.39
C ARG A 146 14.03 0.28 16.73
N GLU A 147 15.11 1.06 16.71
CA GLU A 147 15.83 1.58 17.88
C GLU A 147 15.17 2.84 18.44
N LEU A 148 14.47 3.58 17.60
CA LEU A 148 13.72 4.79 17.95
C LEU A 148 12.22 4.57 17.65
N ALA A 149 11.34 4.95 18.57
CA ALA A 149 9.90 4.99 18.28
C ALA A 149 9.56 6.31 17.59
N PHE A 150 8.59 6.30 16.69
CA PHE A 150 8.23 7.49 15.90
C PHE A 150 7.72 8.65 16.76
N GLY A 151 6.96 8.37 17.83
CA GLY A 151 6.56 9.41 18.79
C GLY A 151 7.76 10.07 19.48
N ASP A 152 8.74 9.28 19.95
CA ASP A 152 9.97 9.80 20.56
C ASP A 152 10.81 10.62 19.57
N PHE A 153 10.83 10.21 18.30
CA PHE A 153 11.46 10.98 17.23
C PHE A 153 10.83 12.36 17.06
N LEU A 154 9.49 12.43 17.01
CA LEU A 154 8.76 13.71 16.90
C LEU A 154 9.02 14.59 18.13
N ASP A 155 8.93 14.02 19.34
CA ASP A 155 9.18 14.74 20.59
C ASP A 155 10.60 15.31 20.65
N ARG A 156 11.62 14.49 20.34
CA ARG A 156 13.03 14.89 20.33
C ARG A 156 13.31 16.02 19.34
N ARG A 157 12.63 16.02 18.20
CA ARG A 157 12.78 17.04 17.15
C ARG A 157 11.83 18.24 17.34
N GLY A 158 10.95 18.22 18.34
CA GLY A 158 9.95 19.26 18.58
C GLY A 158 8.94 19.40 17.44
N LEU A 159 8.52 18.26 16.86
CA LEU A 159 7.66 18.23 15.68
C LEU A 159 6.23 17.82 16.02
N VAL A 160 5.29 18.36 15.25
CA VAL A 160 3.90 17.94 15.23
C VAL A 160 3.61 17.13 13.97
N LEU A 161 2.91 16.01 14.14
CA LEU A 161 2.39 15.23 13.02
C LEU A 161 1.31 16.04 12.31
N ARG A 162 1.47 16.24 11.00
CA ARG A 162 0.54 17.00 10.14
C ARG A 162 -0.46 16.05 9.47
N SER A 163 -1.48 15.64 10.23
CA SER A 163 -2.45 14.65 9.74
C SER A 163 -3.32 15.19 8.61
N ASP A 164 -3.47 16.51 8.51
CA ASP A 164 -4.16 17.22 7.43
C ASP A 164 -3.46 17.11 6.06
N LEU A 165 -2.19 16.68 6.03
CA LEU A 165 -1.47 16.44 4.76
C LEU A 165 -1.81 15.07 4.14
N LEU A 166 -2.58 14.23 4.84
CA LEU A 166 -3.03 12.93 4.37
C LEU A 166 -4.50 12.97 3.95
N GLY A 167 -4.80 12.38 2.79
CA GLY A 167 -6.16 12.10 2.36
C GLY A 167 -6.43 10.60 2.30
N GLY A 168 -7.48 10.10 2.95
CA GLY A 168 -7.86 8.68 2.87
C GLY A 168 -8.34 8.31 1.46
N TRP A 169 -7.77 7.26 0.86
CA TRP A 169 -7.95 6.96 -0.57
C TRP A 169 -8.66 5.65 -0.88
N ALA A 170 -8.24 4.56 -0.24
CA ALA A 170 -8.83 3.24 -0.41
C ALA A 170 -8.52 2.36 0.81
N ARG A 171 -9.26 1.27 0.98
CA ARG A 171 -8.95 0.23 1.97
C ARG A 171 -9.02 -1.13 1.30
N TRP A 172 -7.95 -1.91 1.40
CA TRP A 172 -7.88 -3.26 0.82
C TRP A 172 -7.48 -4.25 1.88
N ILE A 173 -8.19 -5.39 1.91
CA ILE A 173 -7.85 -6.50 2.80
C ILE A 173 -7.37 -7.67 1.95
N THR A 174 -6.18 -8.17 2.27
CA THR A 174 -5.60 -9.35 1.62
C THR A 174 -6.55 -10.56 1.71
N PRO A 175 -6.70 -11.36 0.63
CA PRO A 175 -7.61 -12.49 0.61
C PRO A 175 -7.43 -13.46 1.79
N GLU A 176 -8.51 -14.10 2.22
CA GLU A 176 -8.53 -14.97 3.42
C GLU A 176 -7.65 -16.21 3.32
N PHE A 177 -7.45 -16.70 2.10
CA PHE A 177 -6.60 -17.86 1.84
C PHE A 177 -5.11 -17.52 1.92
N GLU A 178 -4.70 -16.24 1.94
CA GLU A 178 -3.29 -15.88 2.06
C GLU A 178 -2.76 -16.11 3.49
N PRO A 179 -1.52 -16.61 3.67
CA PRO A 179 -0.96 -16.81 5.00
C PRO A 179 -0.51 -15.48 5.63
N ARG A 180 -0.09 -14.52 4.80
CA ARG A 180 0.33 -13.18 5.21
C ARG A 180 -0.73 -12.20 4.77
N ARG A 181 -1.57 -11.77 5.72
CA ARG A 181 -2.70 -10.89 5.44
C ARG A 181 -2.51 -9.51 6.03
N TYR A 182 -2.95 -8.52 5.27
CA TYR A 182 -2.95 -7.12 5.65
C TYR A 182 -4.32 -6.50 5.46
N ASP A 183 -4.70 -5.63 6.38
CA ASP A 183 -5.80 -4.69 6.25
C ASP A 183 -5.15 -3.32 6.06
N THR A 184 -5.13 -2.86 4.82
CA THR A 184 -4.28 -1.75 4.39
C THR A 184 -5.13 -0.54 4.05
N TRP A 185 -4.89 0.56 4.76
CA TRP A 185 -5.42 1.86 4.41
C TRP A 185 -4.43 2.58 3.49
N PHE A 186 -4.91 2.98 2.32
CA PHE A 186 -4.16 3.76 1.35
C PHE A 186 -4.50 5.23 1.55
N PHE A 187 -3.47 6.08 1.54
CA PHE A 187 -3.57 7.53 1.63
C PHE A 187 -2.95 8.17 0.39
N VAL A 188 -3.38 9.38 0.08
CA VAL A 188 -2.70 10.30 -0.85
C VAL A 188 -2.06 11.43 -0.05
N ALA A 189 -0.90 11.90 -0.48
CA ALA A 189 -0.23 13.06 0.09
C ALA A 189 0.51 13.84 -1.01
N ALA A 190 0.60 15.16 -0.89
CA ALA A 190 1.51 15.95 -1.70
C ALA A 190 2.94 15.81 -1.19
N LEU A 191 3.93 15.77 -2.09
CA LEU A 191 5.33 15.96 -1.73
C LEU A 191 5.48 17.36 -1.10
N PRO A 192 5.90 17.47 0.18
CA PRO A 192 6.08 18.77 0.82
C PRO A 192 7.13 19.60 0.08
N GLU A 193 6.90 20.91 0.00
CA GLU A 193 7.85 21.83 -0.62
C GLU A 193 9.22 21.76 0.07
N GLY A 194 10.28 21.75 -0.73
CA GLY A 194 11.68 21.62 -0.27
C GLY A 194 12.16 20.18 -0.10
N GLN A 195 11.27 19.24 0.24
CA GLN A 195 11.66 17.85 0.46
C GLN A 195 11.91 17.10 -0.86
N ARG A 196 12.77 16.07 -0.79
CA ARG A 196 13.15 15.25 -1.95
C ARG A 196 13.04 13.78 -1.58
N THR A 197 12.41 13.00 -2.45
CA THR A 197 12.38 11.54 -2.29
C THR A 197 13.75 10.92 -2.49
N ARG A 198 14.05 9.86 -1.74
CA ARG A 198 15.27 9.06 -1.87
C ARG A 198 14.90 7.59 -2.03
N ASN A 199 15.76 6.80 -2.69
CA ASN A 199 15.69 5.35 -2.55
C ASN A 199 16.43 4.96 -1.27
N ALA A 200 15.78 5.15 -0.12
CA ALA A 200 16.40 4.99 1.18
C ALA A 200 16.13 3.60 1.80
N SER A 201 15.25 2.82 1.17
CA SER A 201 14.89 1.47 1.57
C SER A 201 15.87 0.44 1.00
N THR A 202 16.29 -0.52 1.82
CA THR A 202 17.03 -1.71 1.35
C THR A 202 16.10 -2.71 0.65
N GLU A 203 14.79 -2.58 0.83
CA GLU A 203 13.75 -3.45 0.28
C GLU A 203 13.33 -3.07 -1.15
N ALA A 204 13.72 -1.89 -1.62
CA ALA A 204 13.51 -1.43 -2.99
C ALA A 204 14.82 -1.46 -3.81
N ASP A 205 14.75 -1.85 -5.08
CA ASP A 205 15.88 -1.76 -6.01
C ASP A 205 15.74 -0.62 -7.04
N ARG A 206 14.55 -0.03 -7.16
CA ARG A 206 14.26 1.11 -8.04
C ARG A 206 13.18 1.99 -7.42
N VAL A 207 13.26 3.28 -7.70
CA VAL A 207 12.20 4.26 -7.45
C VAL A 207 11.92 5.05 -8.72
N ALA A 208 10.67 5.43 -8.93
CA ALA A 208 10.25 6.19 -10.09
C ALA A 208 9.14 7.18 -9.72
N TRP A 209 9.23 8.38 -10.27
CA TRP A 209 8.09 9.28 -10.39
C TRP A 209 7.44 9.02 -11.74
N ILE A 210 6.23 8.49 -11.74
CA ILE A 210 5.53 8.05 -12.95
C ILE A 210 4.10 8.58 -12.95
N ARG A 211 3.56 8.92 -14.13
CA ARG A 211 2.17 9.34 -14.25
C ARG A 211 1.24 8.15 -14.01
N PRO A 212 0.12 8.29 -13.28
CA PRO A 212 -0.80 7.18 -13.04
C PRO A 212 -1.26 6.46 -14.32
N ALA A 213 -1.52 7.22 -15.39
CA ALA A 213 -1.90 6.67 -16.69
C ALA A 213 -0.77 5.85 -17.35
N GLU A 214 0.48 6.31 -17.25
CA GLU A 214 1.65 5.62 -17.81
C GLU A 214 1.94 4.33 -17.04
N ALA A 215 1.87 4.38 -15.70
CA ALA A 215 2.04 3.23 -14.84
C ALA A 215 0.97 2.16 -15.09
N ALA A 216 -0.30 2.57 -15.26
CA ALA A 216 -1.38 1.66 -15.63
C ALA A 216 -1.17 1.04 -17.02
N ALA A 217 -0.75 1.83 -18.02
CA ALA A 217 -0.43 1.31 -19.34
C ALA A 217 0.75 0.33 -19.32
N GLY A 218 1.78 0.58 -18.50
CA GLY A 218 2.90 -0.35 -18.29
C GLY A 218 2.46 -1.65 -17.65
N TYR A 219 1.53 -1.60 -16.70
CA TYR A 219 0.90 -2.80 -16.16
C TYR A 219 0.08 -3.57 -17.22
N ASP A 220 -0.71 -2.86 -18.04
CA ASP A 220 -1.54 -3.49 -19.07
C ASP A 220 -0.69 -4.21 -20.13
N ARG A 221 0.52 -3.69 -20.42
CA ARG A 221 1.51 -4.34 -21.30
C ARG A 221 2.31 -5.46 -20.64
N GLY A 222 2.26 -5.60 -19.32
CA GLY A 222 3.07 -6.56 -18.56
C GLY A 222 4.47 -6.07 -18.16
N ASP A 223 4.80 -4.81 -18.46
CA ASP A 223 6.12 -4.21 -18.16
C ASP A 223 6.30 -3.90 -16.66
N LEU A 224 5.19 -3.58 -15.99
CA LEU A 224 5.18 -3.21 -14.56
C LEU A 224 4.32 -4.20 -13.78
N LEU A 225 5.00 -5.09 -13.05
CA LEU A 225 4.36 -6.03 -12.14
C LEU A 225 3.73 -5.26 -10.96
N MET A 226 2.45 -5.47 -10.69
CA MET A 226 1.72 -4.82 -9.60
C MET A 226 0.70 -5.77 -8.97
N MET A 227 0.40 -5.54 -7.70
CA MET A 227 -0.74 -6.17 -7.04
C MET A 227 -2.04 -5.41 -7.37
N PRO A 228 -3.22 -6.06 -7.29
CA PRO A 228 -4.51 -5.43 -7.58
C PRO A 228 -4.77 -4.08 -6.87
N PRO A 229 -4.44 -3.89 -5.58
CA PRO A 229 -4.62 -2.59 -4.93
C PRO A 229 -3.86 -1.46 -5.64
N THR A 230 -2.59 -1.70 -6.01
CA THR A 230 -1.73 -0.70 -6.65
C THR A 230 -2.28 -0.23 -7.99
N ILE A 231 -2.60 -1.17 -8.90
CA ILE A 231 -3.16 -0.79 -10.22
C ILE A 231 -4.53 -0.14 -10.08
N SER A 232 -5.36 -0.60 -9.12
CA SER A 232 -6.65 0.02 -8.87
C SER A 232 -6.51 1.47 -8.40
N THR A 233 -5.57 1.77 -7.50
CA THR A 233 -5.37 3.14 -7.01
C THR A 233 -4.73 4.04 -8.07
N LEU A 234 -3.85 3.51 -8.94
CA LEU A 234 -3.36 4.26 -10.10
C LEU A 234 -4.50 4.63 -11.05
N ARG A 235 -5.37 3.67 -11.38
CA ARG A 235 -6.51 3.91 -12.27
C ARG A 235 -7.49 4.92 -11.68
N SER A 236 -7.71 4.87 -10.37
CA SER A 236 -8.59 5.83 -9.69
C SER A 236 -8.01 7.24 -9.62
N LEU A 237 -6.69 7.43 -9.78
CA LEU A 237 -6.06 8.75 -9.83
C LEU A 237 -6.14 9.42 -11.21
N ARG A 238 -6.43 8.67 -12.28
CA ARG A 238 -6.46 9.18 -13.67
C ARG A 238 -7.41 10.37 -13.91
N PRO A 239 -8.57 10.50 -13.23
CA PRO A 239 -9.48 11.62 -13.47
C PRO A 239 -8.98 12.98 -12.98
N TYR A 240 -7.93 13.03 -12.13
CA TYR A 240 -7.49 14.27 -11.49
C TYR A 240 -6.32 14.91 -12.27
N GLY A 241 -6.48 16.17 -12.62
CA GLY A 241 -5.51 16.97 -13.38
C GLY A 241 -4.42 17.59 -12.50
N SER A 242 -4.60 17.62 -11.18
CA SER A 242 -3.61 18.14 -10.23
C SER A 242 -3.59 17.35 -8.91
N VAL A 243 -2.51 17.52 -8.14
CA VAL A 243 -2.43 16.98 -6.77
C VAL A 243 -3.51 17.58 -5.86
N ALA A 244 -3.81 18.87 -6.01
CA ALA A 244 -4.83 19.55 -5.23
C ALA A 244 -6.22 18.93 -5.45
N GLU A 245 -6.56 18.62 -6.71
CA GLU A 245 -7.81 17.93 -7.04
C GLU A 245 -7.89 16.53 -6.42
N ALA A 246 -6.80 15.76 -6.47
CA ALA A 246 -6.75 14.44 -5.85
C ALA A 246 -6.91 14.52 -4.32
N LEU A 247 -6.25 15.48 -3.66
CA LEU A 247 -6.39 15.69 -2.21
C LEU A 247 -7.82 16.13 -1.84
N ALA A 248 -8.42 17.04 -2.60
CA ALA A 248 -9.80 17.46 -2.38
C ALA A 248 -10.77 16.28 -2.50
N ALA A 249 -10.58 15.41 -3.50
CA ALA A 249 -11.41 14.23 -3.69
C ALA A 249 -11.29 13.20 -2.58
N ALA A 250 -10.16 13.16 -1.85
CA ALA A 250 -9.91 12.19 -0.78
C ALA A 250 -10.92 12.29 0.38
N GLY A 251 -11.51 13.48 0.60
CA GLY A 251 -12.56 13.70 1.60
C GLY A 251 -13.80 12.83 1.38
N GLU A 252 -14.16 12.60 0.11
CA GLU A 252 -15.41 11.94 -0.30
C GLU A 252 -15.22 10.46 -0.70
N ARG A 253 -13.99 9.93 -0.62
CA ARG A 253 -13.69 8.56 -1.04
C ARG A 253 -14.37 7.52 -0.13
N ASP A 254 -15.03 6.54 -0.71
CA ASP A 254 -15.47 5.35 0.02
C ASP A 254 -14.26 4.50 0.46
N LEU A 255 -14.17 4.22 1.76
CA LEU A 255 -13.13 3.37 2.36
C LEU A 255 -13.70 2.03 2.88
N THR A 256 -14.88 1.63 2.39
CA THR A 256 -15.38 0.27 2.55
C THR A 256 -14.31 -0.71 2.04
N PRO A 257 -13.91 -1.71 2.84
CA PRO A 257 -12.79 -2.56 2.49
C PRO A 257 -13.09 -3.38 1.23
N VAL A 258 -12.20 -3.27 0.24
CA VAL A 258 -12.22 -4.14 -0.93
C VAL A 258 -11.67 -5.51 -0.53
N LEU A 259 -12.50 -6.53 -0.68
CA LEU A 259 -12.23 -7.91 -0.29
C LEU A 259 -12.37 -8.83 -1.50
N ALA A 260 -11.41 -9.74 -1.66
CA ALA A 260 -11.54 -10.82 -2.64
C ALA A 260 -12.62 -11.81 -2.21
N ARG A 261 -13.39 -12.32 -3.17
CA ARG A 261 -14.36 -13.39 -3.00
C ARG A 261 -13.97 -14.57 -3.87
N ALA A 262 -13.73 -15.72 -3.24
CA ALA A 262 -13.58 -16.98 -3.92
C ALA A 262 -14.93 -17.72 -3.93
N ARG A 263 -15.33 -18.27 -5.08
CA ARG A 263 -16.53 -19.11 -5.23
C ARG A 263 -16.20 -20.33 -6.09
N LEU A 264 -16.87 -21.45 -5.83
CA LEU A 264 -16.89 -22.60 -6.72
C LEU A 264 -18.08 -22.46 -7.70
N VAL A 265 -17.80 -22.46 -9.00
CA VAL A 265 -18.79 -22.42 -10.08
C VAL A 265 -18.41 -23.48 -11.11
N ASP A 266 -19.28 -24.46 -11.36
CA ASP A 266 -19.08 -25.54 -12.33
C ASP A 266 -17.72 -26.26 -12.23
N GLY A 267 -17.30 -26.56 -11.00
CA GLY A 267 -15.98 -27.19 -10.76
C GLY A 267 -14.80 -26.28 -11.11
N ARG A 268 -14.98 -24.95 -11.06
CA ARG A 268 -13.89 -23.97 -11.19
C ARG A 268 -13.93 -22.99 -10.04
N ILE A 269 -12.77 -22.59 -9.57
CA ILE A 269 -12.64 -21.50 -8.61
C ILE A 269 -12.72 -20.18 -9.37
N VAL A 270 -13.67 -19.32 -9.00
CA VAL A 270 -13.77 -17.94 -9.46
C VAL A 270 -13.36 -17.03 -8.32
N LEU A 271 -12.18 -16.41 -8.46
CA LEU A 271 -11.69 -15.37 -7.57
C LEU A 271 -12.05 -14.01 -8.16
N SER A 272 -12.76 -13.17 -7.42
CA SER A 272 -13.24 -11.86 -7.89
C SER A 272 -13.07 -10.79 -6.81
N TRP A 273 -12.93 -9.55 -7.22
CA TRP A 273 -13.03 -8.39 -6.33
C TRP A 273 -14.24 -7.58 -6.78
N PRO A 274 -15.35 -7.57 -6.02
CA PRO A 274 -16.55 -6.83 -6.42
C PRO A 274 -16.22 -5.36 -6.73
N GLY A 275 -16.67 -4.87 -7.89
CA GLY A 275 -16.34 -3.52 -8.38
C GLY A 275 -15.00 -3.42 -9.11
N HIS A 276 -14.24 -4.52 -9.21
CA HIS A 276 -12.95 -4.60 -9.86
C HIS A 276 -12.84 -5.89 -10.71
N ASP A 277 -13.80 -6.07 -11.62
CA ASP A 277 -13.96 -7.30 -12.41
C ASP A 277 -12.73 -7.64 -13.26
N GLU A 278 -11.91 -6.64 -13.59
CA GLU A 278 -10.63 -6.79 -14.29
C GLU A 278 -9.61 -7.71 -13.57
N PHE A 279 -9.76 -7.92 -12.26
CA PHE A 279 -8.89 -8.81 -11.49
C PHE A 279 -9.48 -10.21 -11.32
N THR A 280 -10.64 -10.48 -11.94
CA THR A 280 -11.30 -11.77 -11.82
C THR A 280 -10.45 -12.88 -12.45
N LYS A 281 -10.26 -13.97 -11.72
CA LYS A 281 -9.52 -15.15 -12.15
C LYS A 281 -10.37 -16.40 -12.07
N HIS A 282 -10.28 -17.19 -13.13
CA HIS A 282 -10.91 -18.50 -13.23
C HIS A 282 -9.79 -19.54 -13.13
N VAL A 283 -9.81 -20.31 -12.05
CA VAL A 283 -8.80 -21.31 -11.73
C VAL A 283 -9.45 -22.69 -11.88
N ALA A 284 -8.84 -23.57 -12.68
CA ALA A 284 -9.35 -24.92 -12.90
C ALA A 284 -9.32 -25.75 -11.59
N ALA A 285 -10.31 -26.63 -11.38
CA ALA A 285 -10.35 -27.48 -10.20
C ALA A 285 -9.23 -28.53 -10.14
N HIS A 286 -8.64 -28.94 -11.26
CA HIS A 286 -7.61 -29.98 -11.31
C HIS A 286 -6.28 -29.43 -11.86
N HIS A 287 -5.17 -29.77 -11.19
CA HIS A 287 -3.93 -30.04 -11.90
C HIS A 287 -4.14 -31.39 -12.58
N ASP A 288 -4.25 -31.42 -13.90
CA ASP A 288 -3.94 -32.64 -14.64
C ASP A 288 -2.44 -32.87 -14.47
N VAL A 289 -2.07 -33.63 -13.44
CA VAL A 289 -0.77 -34.32 -13.46
C VAL A 289 -0.95 -35.40 -14.51
N PRO A 290 -0.19 -35.40 -15.62
CA PRO A 290 -0.22 -36.52 -16.55
C PRO A 290 0.14 -37.77 -15.76
N GLY A 291 -0.79 -38.73 -15.68
CA GLY A 291 -0.48 -40.05 -15.15
C GLY A 291 0.70 -40.65 -15.93
N PRO A 292 1.52 -41.52 -15.32
CA PRO A 292 2.61 -42.18 -16.03
C PRO A 292 2.02 -42.88 -17.26
N SER A 293 2.59 -42.62 -18.43
CA SER A 293 2.16 -43.28 -19.66
C SER A 293 2.36 -44.78 -19.51
N GLU A 294 1.27 -45.54 -19.55
CA GLU A 294 1.34 -46.96 -19.85
C GLU A 294 1.76 -47.11 -21.33
N ALA A 295 3.07 -47.27 -21.52
CA ALA A 295 3.71 -47.86 -22.69
C ALA A 295 4.76 -48.80 -22.11
N ASP A 296 4.91 -50.07 -22.46
CA ASP A 296 4.28 -50.96 -23.43
C ASP A 296 4.25 -52.35 -22.79
N SER A 297 3.25 -53.16 -23.12
CA SER A 297 3.31 -54.63 -23.09
C SER A 297 3.36 -55.16 -24.51
#